data_AF-A0A538TEE5-F1
#
_entry.id   AF-A0A538TEE5-F1
#
_cell.length_a   1.000
_cell.length_b   1.000
_cell.length_c   1.000
_cell.angle_alpha   90.00
_cell.angle_beta   90.00
_cell.angle_gamma   90.00
#
_symmetry.space_group_name_H-M   'P 1'
#
loop_
_entity.id
_entity.type
_entity.pdbx_description
1 polymer ?
#
loop_
_entity_poly.entity_id
_entity_poly.type
_entity_poly.pdbx_seq_one_letter_code
_entity_poly.pdbx_strand_id
1 'polypeptide(L)'
;MPTKSVLVNRSPVLTLWASIVAERLGYARPTALTLGKAVAGLNAQSKGRRLGIYEEGPATSPGRTPKKSSKAVSGTVLLLGRAVPVVKAPEGLLAAANNRIESPDSVRRYLEQKFGAALAEVEAAMRALAKAYPPQRLESIGFSLYEEFRPEVPRGVKGWGAKGRLDLNRLRELARSARTTNHEQGG
;
A
#
# COMPACT_ATOMS: atom_id res chain seq x y z
N MET A 1 -28.76 -1.62 -3.21
CA MET A 1 -27.98 -2.80 -2.76
C MET A 1 -27.34 -2.46 -1.42
N PRO A 2 -27.25 -3.39 -0.45
CA PRO A 2 -26.64 -3.11 0.84
C PRO A 2 -25.19 -2.66 0.66
N THR A 3 -24.79 -1.63 1.41
CA THR A 3 -23.42 -1.11 1.39
C THR A 3 -22.47 -2.17 1.89
N LYS A 4 -21.58 -2.65 1.01
CA LYS A 4 -20.60 -3.67 1.40
C LYS A 4 -19.35 -2.99 1.93
N SER A 5 -19.09 -3.19 3.20
CA SER A 5 -17.95 -2.57 3.88
C SER A 5 -17.15 -3.57 4.72
N VAL A 6 -15.85 -3.29 4.87
CA VAL A 6 -14.92 -4.11 5.66
C VAL A 6 -14.29 -3.24 6.74
N LEU A 7 -14.28 -3.71 7.99
CA LEU A 7 -13.62 -3.01 9.10
C LEU A 7 -12.14 -3.39 9.15
N VAL A 8 -11.26 -2.48 8.73
CA VAL A 8 -9.84 -2.78 8.52
C VAL A 8 -8.94 -1.58 8.83
N ASN A 9 -7.68 -1.85 9.18
CA ASN A 9 -6.68 -0.81 9.40
C ASN A 9 -6.26 -0.14 8.08
N ARG A 10 -5.80 1.12 8.14
CA ARG A 10 -5.29 1.84 6.96
C ARG A 10 -4.03 1.22 6.33
N SER A 11 -3.16 0.63 7.15
CA SER A 11 -1.91 0.02 6.68
C SER A 11 -2.13 -1.13 5.68
N PRO A 12 -2.91 -2.18 5.98
CA PRO A 12 -3.16 -3.25 5.00
C PRO A 12 -3.91 -2.75 3.75
N VAL A 13 -4.79 -1.75 3.88
CA VAL A 13 -5.42 -1.09 2.71
C VAL A 13 -4.38 -0.41 1.82
N LEU A 14 -3.48 0.38 2.40
CA LEU A 14 -2.41 1.02 1.64
C LEU A 14 -1.44 0.00 1.04
N THR A 15 -1.11 -1.06 1.77
CA THR A 15 -0.26 -2.16 1.27
C THR A 15 -0.87 -2.81 0.03
N LEU A 16 -2.15 -3.18 0.08
CA LEU A 16 -2.83 -3.82 -1.05
C LEU A 16 -2.94 -2.87 -2.25
N TRP A 17 -3.38 -1.63 -2.02
CA TRP A 17 -3.49 -0.62 -3.07
C TRP A 17 -2.16 -0.33 -3.75
N ALA A 18 -1.11 -0.08 -2.98
CA ALA A 18 0.23 0.17 -3.51
C ALA A 18 0.77 -1.03 -4.31
N SER A 19 0.47 -2.26 -3.88
CA SER A 19 0.83 -3.47 -4.65
C SER A 19 0.12 -3.50 -6.00
N ILE A 20 -1.19 -3.21 -6.03
CA ILE A 20 -1.98 -3.18 -7.28
C ILE A 20 -1.50 -2.07 -8.21
N VAL A 21 -1.16 -0.89 -7.68
CA VAL A 21 -0.59 0.20 -8.47
C VAL A 21 0.76 -0.22 -9.06
N ALA A 22 1.65 -0.82 -8.27
CA ALA A 22 2.94 -1.30 -8.76
C ALA A 22 2.79 -2.31 -9.90
N GLU A 23 1.85 -3.25 -9.80
CA GLU A 23 1.57 -4.16 -10.92
C GLU A 23 1.08 -3.45 -12.16
N ARG A 24 0.21 -2.44 -11.98
CA ARG A 24 -0.29 -1.63 -13.09
C ARG A 24 0.82 -0.83 -13.78
N LEU A 25 1.91 -0.54 -13.07
CA LEU A 25 3.14 0.07 -13.57
C LEU A 25 4.13 -0.95 -14.15
N GLY A 26 3.81 -2.24 -14.17
CA GLY A 26 4.60 -3.29 -14.82
C GLY A 26 5.46 -4.14 -13.89
N TYR A 27 5.39 -3.95 -12.57
CA TYR A 27 6.11 -4.81 -11.64
C TYR A 27 5.42 -6.18 -11.47
N ALA A 28 6.22 -7.25 -11.38
CA ALA A 28 5.70 -8.58 -11.07
C ALA A 28 5.05 -8.62 -9.66
N ARG A 29 4.05 -9.49 -9.47
CA ARG A 29 3.32 -9.65 -8.18
C ARG A 29 4.25 -9.73 -6.95
N PRO A 30 5.34 -10.53 -6.95
CA PRO A 30 6.20 -10.64 -5.77
C PRO A 30 6.86 -9.30 -5.42
N THR A 31 7.46 -8.62 -6.40
CA THR A 31 8.03 -7.27 -6.26
C THR A 31 6.97 -6.29 -5.77
N ALA A 32 5.81 -6.25 -6.42
CA ALA A 32 4.72 -5.34 -6.10
C ALA A 32 4.25 -5.47 -4.64
N LEU A 33 4.11 -6.69 -4.13
CA LEU A 33 3.75 -6.94 -2.73
C LEU A 33 4.77 -6.32 -1.76
N THR A 34 6.06 -6.51 -2.02
CA THR A 34 7.11 -5.95 -1.16
C THR A 34 7.15 -4.43 -1.21
N LEU A 35 7.01 -3.84 -2.41
CA LEU A 35 6.92 -2.39 -2.58
C LEU A 35 5.72 -1.82 -1.81
N GLY A 36 4.55 -2.45 -1.91
CA GLY A 36 3.36 -2.01 -1.21
C GLY A 36 3.51 -2.07 0.31
N LYS A 37 4.20 -3.09 0.84
CA LYS A 37 4.50 -3.19 2.27
C LYS A 37 5.42 -2.05 2.73
N ALA A 38 6.47 -1.77 1.98
CA ALA A 38 7.42 -0.70 2.29
C ALA A 38 6.75 0.69 2.24
N VAL A 39 5.92 0.97 1.23
CA VAL A 39 5.14 2.23 1.14
C VAL A 39 4.29 2.43 2.39
N ALA A 40 3.57 1.40 2.84
CA ALA A 40 2.74 1.49 4.04
C ALA A 40 3.58 1.71 5.31
N GLY A 41 4.76 1.08 5.40
CA GLY A 41 5.72 1.27 6.49
C GLY A 41 6.24 2.70 6.57
N LEU A 42 6.71 3.26 5.45
CA LEU A 42 7.22 4.64 5.36
C LEU A 42 6.15 5.67 5.72
N ASN A 43 4.90 5.46 5.30
CA ASN A 43 3.78 6.32 5.67
C ASN A 43 3.44 6.22 7.17
N ALA A 44 3.47 5.02 7.75
CA ALA A 44 3.27 4.83 9.17
C ALA A 44 4.37 5.52 9.99
N GLN A 45 5.65 5.36 9.61
CA GLN A 45 6.78 6.02 10.26
C GLN A 45 6.66 7.55 10.22
N SER A 46 6.35 8.11 9.04
CA SER A 46 6.15 9.56 8.87
C SER A 46 5.05 10.09 9.79
N LYS A 47 3.93 9.35 9.91
CA LYS A 47 2.82 9.70 10.79
C LYS A 47 3.18 9.52 12.27
N GLY A 48 3.90 8.47 12.63
CA GLY A 48 4.35 8.20 14.01
C GLY A 48 5.27 9.30 14.53
N ARG A 49 6.23 9.75 13.71
CA ARG A 49 7.10 10.89 14.02
C ARG A 49 6.30 12.17 14.25
N ARG A 50 5.36 12.49 13.34
CA ARG A 50 4.50 13.68 13.47
C ARG A 50 3.62 13.66 14.73
N LEU A 51 3.28 12.48 15.22
CA LEU A 51 2.47 12.31 16.43
C LEU A 51 3.30 12.19 17.72
N GLY A 52 4.63 12.23 17.64
CA GLY A 52 5.52 12.00 18.79
C GLY A 52 5.50 10.56 19.31
N ILE A 53 4.94 9.60 18.55
CA ILE A 53 4.89 8.18 18.91
C ILE A 53 6.24 7.50 18.64
N TYR A 54 7.03 8.08 17.75
CA TYR A 54 8.40 7.68 17.44
C TYR A 54 9.33 8.83 17.82
N GLU A 55 10.11 8.68 18.88
CA GLU A 55 11.25 9.55 19.17
C GLU A 55 12.44 9.16 18.28
N GLU A 56 13.30 10.12 17.95
CA GLU A 56 14.62 9.85 17.37
C GLU A 56 15.51 9.19 18.43
N GLY A 57 15.41 7.87 18.55
CA GLY A 57 16.41 7.02 19.19
C GLY A 57 17.14 6.19 18.14
N PRO A 58 18.44 5.87 18.32
CA PRO A 58 19.22 5.16 17.33
C PRO A 58 18.54 3.83 16.98
N ALA A 59 18.69 3.42 15.72
CA ALA A 59 17.99 2.30 15.09
C ALA A 59 18.31 0.93 15.70
N THR A 60 17.96 0.68 16.95
CA THR A 60 18.09 -0.62 17.62
C THR A 60 17.15 -0.70 18.82
N SER A 61 16.01 -1.37 18.68
CA SER A 61 15.35 -1.97 19.84
C SER A 61 16.22 -3.14 20.34
N PRO A 62 16.65 -3.19 21.61
CA PRO A 62 17.39 -4.33 22.14
C PRO A 62 16.41 -5.50 22.33
N GLY A 63 16.74 -6.67 21.79
CA GLY A 63 16.00 -7.92 22.08
C GLY A 63 15.50 -8.72 20.88
N ARG A 64 15.70 -8.28 19.64
CA ARG A 64 15.44 -9.12 18.46
C ARG A 64 16.66 -9.13 17.58
N THR A 65 17.45 -10.19 17.66
CA THR A 65 18.61 -10.44 16.79
C THR A 65 18.20 -10.15 15.34
N PRO A 66 18.67 -9.06 14.74
CA PRO A 66 18.40 -8.82 13.34
C PRO A 66 19.25 -9.85 12.59
N LYS A 67 18.61 -10.81 11.91
CA LYS A 67 19.26 -11.47 10.77
C LYS A 67 19.63 -10.36 9.80
N LYS A 68 20.89 -9.90 9.87
CA LYS A 68 21.48 -8.90 8.99
C LYS A 68 21.54 -9.53 7.60
N SER A 69 20.51 -9.35 6.78
CA SER A 69 20.67 -9.53 5.33
C SER A 69 21.36 -8.27 4.82
N SER A 70 22.68 -8.25 4.87
CA SER A 70 23.54 -7.15 4.40
C SER A 70 23.60 -7.06 2.87
N LYS A 71 22.50 -7.31 2.15
CA LYS A 71 22.46 -7.02 0.73
C LYS A 71 22.37 -5.50 0.57
N ALA A 72 23.42 -4.91 0.00
CA ALA A 72 23.48 -3.48 -0.27
C ALA A 72 22.26 -3.08 -1.12
N VAL A 73 21.57 -2.02 -0.69
CA VAL A 73 20.46 -1.42 -1.45
C VAL A 73 20.96 -1.17 -2.87
N SER A 74 20.28 -1.78 -3.84
CA SER A 74 20.68 -1.79 -5.25
C SER A 74 20.01 -0.69 -6.06
N GLY A 75 19.09 0.07 -5.46
CA GLY A 75 18.38 1.17 -6.11
C GLY A 75 17.18 1.66 -5.29
N THR A 76 16.40 2.55 -5.91
CA THR A 76 15.17 3.10 -5.34
C THR A 76 14.06 3.06 -6.39
N VAL A 77 12.85 2.70 -5.97
CA VAL A 77 11.62 2.77 -6.78
C VAL A 77 10.73 3.88 -6.22
N LEU A 78 10.24 4.77 -7.09
CA LEU A 78 9.22 5.75 -6.71
C LEU A 78 7.83 5.10 -6.82
N LEU A 79 7.07 5.11 -5.73
CA LEU A 79 5.72 4.55 -5.71
C LEU A 79 4.84 5.36 -4.75
N LEU A 80 3.72 5.89 -5.25
CA LEU A 80 2.75 6.67 -4.46
C LEU A 80 3.42 7.81 -3.66
N GLY A 81 4.34 8.54 -4.29
CA GLY A 81 5.08 9.64 -3.68
C GLY A 81 6.14 9.22 -2.66
N ARG A 82 6.52 7.93 -2.61
CA ARG A 82 7.56 7.41 -1.72
C ARG A 82 8.72 6.82 -2.51
N ALA A 83 9.93 7.20 -2.10
CA ALA A 83 11.18 6.54 -2.48
C ALA A 83 11.35 5.25 -1.67
N VAL A 84 11.18 4.10 -2.32
CA VAL A 84 11.29 2.77 -1.71
C VAL A 84 12.65 2.17 -2.05
N PRO A 85 13.54 1.92 -1.06
CA PRO A 85 14.78 1.20 -1.28
C PRO A 85 14.50 -0.23 -1.76
N VAL A 86 15.27 -0.70 -2.74
CA VAL A 86 15.15 -2.06 -3.29
C VAL A 86 16.50 -2.77 -3.39
N VAL A 87 16.47 -4.09 -3.37
CA VAL A 87 17.62 -4.95 -3.65
C VAL A 87 17.31 -5.84 -4.85
N LYS A 88 18.34 -6.20 -5.62
CA LYS A 88 18.22 -7.24 -6.65
C LYS A 88 18.17 -8.62 -5.99
N ALA A 89 17.17 -9.42 -6.34
CA ALA A 89 17.04 -10.83 -5.99
C ALA A 89 16.85 -11.67 -7.27
N PRO A 90 17.10 -12.98 -7.23
CA PRO A 90 16.87 -13.87 -8.38
C PRO A 90 15.45 -13.76 -8.96
N GLU A 91 14.46 -13.59 -8.11
CA GLU A 91 13.03 -13.45 -8.45
C GLU A 91 12.60 -12.02 -8.86
N GLY A 92 13.55 -11.08 -8.93
CA GLY A 92 13.31 -9.68 -9.28
C GLY A 92 13.70 -8.70 -8.18
N LEU A 93 13.18 -7.48 -8.25
CA LEU A 93 13.44 -6.46 -7.23
C LEU A 93 12.61 -6.76 -5.98
N LEU A 94 13.22 -6.67 -4.80
CA LEU A 94 12.51 -6.75 -3.52
C LEU A 94 12.74 -5.46 -2.72
N ALA A 95 11.68 -4.96 -2.10
CA ALA A 95 11.78 -3.81 -1.23
C ALA A 95 12.58 -4.14 0.04
N ALA A 96 13.36 -3.17 0.49
CA ALA A 96 14.08 -3.22 1.75
C ALA A 96 13.58 -2.10 2.67
N ALA A 97 13.29 -2.44 3.92
CA ALA A 97 12.89 -1.51 4.95
C ALA A 97 13.50 -1.92 6.30
N ASN A 98 13.93 -0.95 7.10
CA ASN A 98 14.51 -1.19 8.44
C ASN A 98 15.62 -2.26 8.45
N ASN A 99 16.54 -2.19 7.49
CA ASN A 99 17.65 -3.15 7.31
C ASN A 99 17.23 -4.60 7.08
N ARG A 100 16.00 -4.82 6.58
CA ARG A 100 15.46 -6.14 6.22
C ARG A 100 14.85 -6.10 4.83
N ILE A 101 14.99 -7.21 4.11
CA ILE A 101 14.29 -7.43 2.84
C ILE A 101 12.87 -7.89 3.16
N GLU A 102 11.88 -7.29 2.52
CA GLU A 102 10.49 -7.70 2.63
C GLU A 102 10.27 -9.02 1.86
N SER A 103 9.55 -9.95 2.48
CA SER A 103 9.23 -11.26 1.87
C SER A 103 7.85 -11.20 1.22
N PRO A 104 7.71 -11.49 -0.09
CA PRO A 104 6.42 -11.51 -0.77
C PRO A 104 5.38 -12.39 -0.07
N ASP A 105 5.77 -13.59 0.36
CA ASP A 105 4.85 -14.52 1.04
C ASP A 105 4.44 -14.04 2.42
N SER A 106 5.33 -13.35 3.13
CA SER A 106 4.98 -12.71 4.40
C SER A 106 3.95 -11.59 4.20
N VAL A 107 4.06 -10.81 3.12
CA VAL A 107 3.08 -9.77 2.77
C VAL A 107 1.75 -10.39 2.36
N ARG A 108 1.76 -11.48 1.58
CA ARG A 108 0.55 -12.22 1.20
C ARG A 108 -0.23 -12.70 2.42
N ARG A 109 0.44 -13.44 3.32
CA ARG A 109 -0.14 -13.92 4.59
C ARG A 109 -0.66 -12.78 5.46
N TYR A 110 0.06 -11.67 5.50
CA TYR A 110 -0.36 -10.47 6.20
C TYR A 110 -1.68 -9.90 5.64
N LEU A 111 -1.83 -9.82 4.31
CA LEU A 111 -3.06 -9.34 3.67
C LEU A 111 -4.22 -10.31 3.89
N GLU A 112 -3.99 -11.62 3.74
CA GLU A 112 -4.97 -12.68 4.02
C GLU A 112 -5.47 -12.60 5.46
N GLN A 113 -4.56 -12.44 6.43
CA GLN A 113 -4.92 -12.27 7.83
C GLN A 113 -5.74 -11.00 8.09
N LYS A 114 -5.42 -9.89 7.42
CA LYS A 114 -6.05 -8.58 7.69
C LYS A 114 -7.40 -8.39 7.02
N PHE A 115 -7.61 -9.00 5.85
CA PHE A 115 -8.86 -8.90 5.10
C PHE A 115 -9.74 -10.16 5.21
N GLY A 116 -9.17 -11.31 5.57
CA GLY A 116 -9.89 -12.58 5.64
C GLY A 116 -10.61 -12.91 4.34
N ALA A 117 -11.83 -13.42 4.45
CA ALA A 117 -12.68 -13.75 3.31
C ALA A 117 -12.99 -12.57 2.37
N ALA A 118 -12.84 -11.32 2.85
CA ALA A 118 -13.08 -10.13 2.03
C ALA A 118 -11.90 -9.78 1.10
N LEU A 119 -10.74 -10.42 1.24
CA LEU A 119 -9.53 -10.07 0.47
C LEU A 119 -9.78 -10.09 -1.04
N ALA A 120 -10.36 -11.18 -1.56
CA ALA A 120 -10.56 -11.37 -2.99
C ALA A 120 -11.45 -10.26 -3.59
N GLU A 121 -12.50 -9.87 -2.88
CA GLU A 121 -13.41 -8.84 -3.37
C GLU A 121 -12.81 -7.43 -3.26
N VAL A 122 -12.11 -7.12 -2.17
CA VAL A 122 -11.41 -5.83 -2.02
C VAL A 122 -10.34 -5.69 -3.10
N GLU A 123 -9.57 -6.75 -3.34
CA GLU A 123 -8.56 -6.79 -4.40
C GLU A 123 -9.21 -6.58 -5.77
N ALA A 124 -10.32 -7.26 -6.08
CA ALA A 124 -11.05 -7.06 -7.34
C ALA A 124 -11.54 -5.61 -7.53
N ALA A 125 -12.10 -5.00 -6.49
CA ALA A 125 -12.58 -3.61 -6.55
C ALA A 125 -11.42 -2.62 -6.77
N MET A 126 -10.29 -2.79 -6.06
CA MET A 126 -9.10 -1.97 -6.24
C MET A 126 -8.48 -2.17 -7.63
N ARG A 127 -8.40 -3.41 -8.13
CA ARG A 127 -7.91 -3.69 -9.50
C ARG A 127 -8.77 -3.01 -10.55
N ALA A 128 -10.09 -3.05 -10.40
CA ALA A 128 -11.01 -2.37 -11.31
C ALA A 128 -10.80 -0.84 -11.29
N LEU A 129 -10.55 -0.25 -10.12
CA LEU A 129 -10.19 1.16 -9.99
C LEU A 129 -8.86 1.48 -10.67
N ALA A 130 -7.80 0.72 -10.40
CA ALA A 130 -6.49 0.93 -11.01
C ALA A 130 -6.53 0.77 -12.55
N LYS A 131 -7.31 -0.19 -13.06
CA LYS A 131 -7.47 -0.42 -14.50
C LYS A 131 -8.21 0.73 -15.20
N ALA A 132 -9.03 1.50 -14.48
CA ALA A 132 -9.77 2.63 -15.04
C ALA A 132 -8.87 3.82 -15.44
N TYR A 133 -7.59 3.80 -15.05
CA TYR A 133 -6.62 4.83 -15.39
C TYR A 133 -5.45 4.28 -16.24
N PRO A 134 -4.90 5.09 -17.16
CA PRO A 134 -3.59 4.81 -17.77
C PRO A 134 -2.48 4.71 -16.70
N PRO A 135 -1.44 3.88 -16.89
CA PRO A 135 -0.37 3.70 -15.91
C PRO A 135 0.27 5.02 -15.44
N GLN A 136 0.60 5.92 -16.37
CA GLN A 136 1.26 7.21 -16.08
C GLN A 136 0.37 8.12 -15.22
N ARG A 137 -0.94 8.14 -15.53
CA ARG A 137 -1.89 8.91 -14.72
C ARG A 137 -2.03 8.30 -13.34
N LEU A 138 -2.15 6.98 -13.25
CA LEU A 138 -2.27 6.27 -11.98
C LEU A 138 -1.04 6.47 -11.08
N GLU A 139 0.16 6.50 -11.64
CA GLU A 139 1.39 6.83 -10.92
C GLU A 139 1.28 8.19 -10.21
N SER A 140 0.74 9.18 -10.92
CA SER A 140 0.60 10.55 -10.44
C SER A 140 -0.50 10.71 -9.38
N ILE A 141 -1.66 10.07 -9.57
CA ILE A 141 -2.86 10.28 -8.71
C ILE A 141 -3.12 9.15 -7.72
N GLY A 142 -2.34 8.07 -7.75
CA GLY A 142 -2.63 6.86 -7.00
C GLY A 142 -2.76 7.10 -5.49
N PHE A 143 -1.96 8.02 -4.93
CA PHE A 143 -2.06 8.33 -3.50
C PHE A 143 -3.32 9.15 -3.19
N SER A 144 -3.67 10.12 -4.04
CA SER A 144 -4.90 10.90 -3.91
C SER A 144 -6.13 10.00 -3.95
N LEU A 145 -6.18 9.03 -4.88
CA LEU A 145 -7.26 8.03 -4.92
C LEU A 145 -7.35 7.24 -3.61
N TYR A 146 -6.21 6.83 -3.05
CA TYR A 146 -6.18 6.17 -1.74
C TYR A 146 -6.77 7.06 -0.64
N GLU A 147 -6.50 8.37 -0.64
CA GLU A 147 -7.06 9.27 0.35
C GLU A 147 -8.59 9.38 0.30
N GLU A 148 -9.18 9.15 -0.88
CA GLU A 148 -10.63 9.19 -1.08
C GLU A 148 -11.37 7.94 -0.59
N PHE A 149 -10.76 6.75 -0.65
CA PHE A 149 -11.41 5.51 -0.21
C PHE A 149 -10.85 4.92 1.08
N ARG A 150 -9.73 5.44 1.61
CA ARG A 150 -9.08 4.88 2.79
C ARG A 150 -10.07 4.81 3.97
N PRO A 151 -9.91 3.81 4.87
CA PRO A 151 -10.72 3.72 6.06
C PRO A 151 -10.76 5.02 6.87
N GLU A 152 -11.97 5.48 7.18
CA GLU A 152 -12.15 6.60 8.10
C GLU A 152 -11.73 6.19 9.52
N VAL A 153 -10.83 6.95 10.12
CA VAL A 153 -10.37 6.72 11.50
C VAL A 153 -10.27 8.06 12.21
N PRO A 154 -10.35 8.09 13.56
CA PRO A 154 -10.21 9.33 14.32
C PRO A 154 -8.92 10.09 13.98
N ARG A 155 -8.94 11.41 14.14
CA ARG A 155 -7.73 12.23 13.98
C ARG A 155 -6.77 12.06 15.17
N GLY A 156 -5.49 12.40 14.95
CA GLY A 156 -4.46 12.35 15.98
C GLY A 156 -4.10 10.94 16.44
N VAL A 157 -3.65 10.83 17.69
CA VAL A 157 -3.18 9.58 18.33
C VAL A 157 -4.29 8.53 18.40
N LYS A 158 -5.56 8.93 18.63
CA LYS A 158 -6.71 8.00 18.70
C LYS A 158 -6.94 7.21 17.40
N GLY A 159 -6.50 7.74 16.26
CA GLY A 159 -6.55 7.04 14.97
C GLY A 159 -5.33 6.19 14.65
N TRP A 160 -4.32 6.18 15.52
CA TRP A 160 -3.15 5.34 15.34
C TRP A 160 -3.53 3.87 15.58
N GLY A 161 -3.30 3.02 14.58
CA GLY A 161 -3.66 1.60 14.68
C GLY A 161 -5.16 1.28 14.74
N ALA A 162 -6.05 2.29 14.64
CA ALA A 162 -7.49 2.08 14.62
C ALA A 162 -7.93 1.39 13.32
N LYS A 163 -9.00 0.59 13.42
CA LYS A 163 -9.73 0.10 12.24
C LYS A 163 -10.76 1.14 11.84
N GLY A 164 -10.99 1.24 10.54
CA GLY A 164 -12.02 2.09 9.96
C GLY A 164 -12.84 1.33 8.94
N ARG A 165 -13.95 1.93 8.52
CA ARG A 165 -14.81 1.34 7.48
C ARG A 165 -14.18 1.57 6.10
N LEU A 166 -13.86 0.50 5.39
CA LEU A 166 -13.55 0.53 3.95
C LEU A 166 -14.83 0.27 3.17
N ASP A 167 -15.27 1.23 2.37
CA ASP A 167 -16.48 1.13 1.56
C ASP A 167 -16.18 0.67 0.13
N LEU A 168 -16.66 -0.52 -0.24
CA LEU A 168 -16.40 -1.08 -1.58
C LEU A 168 -17.24 -0.39 -2.66
N ASN A 169 -18.36 0.25 -2.29
CA ASN A 169 -19.14 1.02 -3.25
C ASN A 169 -18.41 2.29 -3.66
N ARG A 170 -17.70 2.94 -2.73
CA ARG A 170 -16.84 4.09 -3.05
C ARG A 170 -15.75 3.74 -4.06
N LEU A 171 -15.08 2.60 -3.90
CA LEU A 171 -14.10 2.10 -4.88
C LEU A 171 -14.72 1.91 -6.27
N ARG A 172 -15.92 1.31 -6.33
CA ARG A 172 -16.65 1.05 -7.59
C ARG A 172 -17.14 2.34 -8.25
N GLU A 173 -17.58 3.32 -7.47
CA GLU A 173 -17.96 4.66 -7.94
C GLU A 173 -16.77 5.38 -8.56
N LEU A 174 -15.63 5.46 -7.86
CA LEU A 174 -14.41 6.06 -8.38
C LEU A 174 -13.99 5.42 -9.71
N ALA A 175 -14.10 4.09 -9.81
CA ALA A 175 -13.76 3.36 -11.02
C ALA A 175 -14.73 3.67 -12.18
N ARG A 176 -16.02 3.88 -11.89
CA ARG A 176 -17.03 4.26 -12.90
C ARG A 176 -16.82 5.69 -13.38
N SER A 177 -16.67 6.65 -12.47
CA SER A 177 -16.47 8.06 -12.80
C SER A 177 -15.22 8.28 -13.66
N ALA A 178 -14.14 7.55 -13.39
CA ALA A 178 -12.92 7.57 -14.20
C ALA A 178 -13.16 7.17 -15.67
N ARG A 179 -14.00 6.15 -15.90
CA ARG A 179 -14.32 5.68 -17.26
C ARG A 179 -15.19 6.66 -18.04
N THR A 180 -16.13 7.31 -17.36
CA THR A 180 -16.97 8.34 -17.99
C THR A 180 -16.13 9.55 -18.40
N THR A 181 -15.26 10.03 -17.52
CA THR A 181 -14.41 11.20 -17.79
C THR A 181 -13.43 10.97 -18.94
N ASN A 182 -12.87 9.75 -19.06
CA ASN A 182 -11.98 9.41 -20.18
C ASN A 182 -12.72 9.27 -21.51
N HIS A 183 -14.03 8.98 -21.51
CA HIS A 183 -14.82 8.89 -22.73
C HIS A 183 -15.15 10.28 -23.31
N GLU A 184 -15.35 11.28 -22.44
CA GLU A 184 -15.67 12.66 -22.84
C GLU A 184 -14.44 13.46 -23.33
N GLN A 185 -13.22 13.07 -22.95
CA GLN A 185 -11.98 13.73 -23.40
C GLN A 185 -11.32 13.08 -24.62
N GLY A 186 -11.92 12.03 -25.18
CA GLY A 186 -11.39 11.27 -26.31
C GLY A 186 -12.31 11.20 -27.53
N GLY A 187 -13.28 12.13 -27.64
CA GLY A 187 -14.16 12.29 -28.79
C GLY A 187 -13.74 13.44 -29.68
#